data_AF-A0A7S0X205-F1
#
_entry.id   AF-A0A7S0X205-F1
#
_cell.length_a   1.000
_cell.length_b   1.000
_cell.length_c   1.000
_cell.angle_alpha   90.00
_cell.angle_beta   90.00
_cell.angle_gamma   90.00
#
_symmetry.space_group_name_H-M   'P 1'
#
loop_
_entity.id
_entity.type
_entity.pdbx_description
1 polymer ?
#
loop_
_entity_poly.entity_id
_entity_poly.type
_entity_poly.pdbx_seq_one_letter_code
_entity_poly.pdbx_strand_id
1 'polypeptide(L)'
;VVYTWVNGSDPAWQAAYARALNTTAPPDPQRFHDSGELLLSIASVAALAPWVRTIWVATANQPPDTRLLAEGVRAKLRVVHHDAFIPAAYLPTFNSHAIEAHLHLIP
;
A
#
# COMPACT_ATOMS: atom_id res chain seq x y z
N VAL A 1 -0.43 -2.83 13.06
CA VAL A 1 -1.18 -1.85 12.23
C VAL A 1 -0.88 -2.15 10.78
N VAL A 2 -1.87 -2.05 9.90
CA VAL A 2 -1.71 -2.32 8.47
C VAL A 2 -2.29 -1.14 7.69
N TYR A 3 -1.52 -0.62 6.75
CA TYR A 3 -1.95 0.37 5.76
C TYR A 3 -2.05 -0.31 4.40
N THR A 4 -3.12 -0.02 3.66
CA THR A 4 -3.19 -0.27 2.22
C THR A 4 -2.87 1.03 1.50
N TRP A 5 -1.89 1.02 0.59
CA TRP A 5 -1.48 2.24 -0.10
C TRP A 5 -1.01 1.96 -1.51
N VAL A 6 -1.34 2.88 -2.42
CA VAL A 6 -0.80 2.96 -3.77
C VAL A 6 -0.61 4.42 -4.15
N ASN A 7 0.33 4.70 -5.05
CA ASN A 7 0.44 5.96 -5.77
C ASN A 7 -0.13 5.78 -7.18
N GLY A 8 -1.31 6.34 -7.43
CA GLY A 8 -1.99 6.28 -8.73
C GLY A 8 -1.31 7.06 -9.85
N SER A 9 -0.30 7.88 -9.54
CA SER A 9 0.50 8.62 -10.53
C SER A 9 1.71 7.84 -11.03
N ASP A 10 2.00 6.67 -10.47
CA ASP A 10 3.12 5.82 -10.90
C ASP A 10 2.83 5.16 -12.26
N PRO A 11 3.64 5.43 -13.30
CA PRO A 11 3.45 4.87 -14.64
C PRO A 11 3.46 3.34 -14.69
N ALA A 12 4.28 2.68 -13.86
CA ALA A 12 4.37 1.22 -13.84
C ALA A 12 3.08 0.61 -13.31
N TRP A 13 2.52 1.20 -12.25
CA TRP A 13 1.23 0.80 -11.69
C TRP A 13 0.07 1.09 -12.64
N GLN A 14 0.05 2.27 -13.28
CA GLN A 14 -0.95 2.60 -14.30
C GLN A 14 -0.96 1.60 -15.46
N ALA A 15 0.22 1.20 -15.94
CA ALA A 15 0.36 0.20 -16.99
C ALA A 15 -0.16 -1.19 -16.55
N ALA A 16 0.09 -1.59 -15.30
CA ALA A 16 -0.42 -2.84 -14.74
C ALA A 16 -1.95 -2.80 -14.57
N TYR A 17 -2.50 -1.69 -14.08
CA TYR A 17 -3.94 -1.44 -13.93
C TYR A 17 -4.67 -1.51 -15.28
N ALA A 18 -4.16 -0.77 -16.27
CA ALA A 18 -4.72 -0.74 -17.63
C ALA A 18 -4.73 -2.13 -18.27
N ARG A 19 -3.66 -2.90 -18.09
CA ARG A 19 -3.54 -4.28 -18.59
C ARG A 19 -4.55 -5.22 -17.92
N ALA A 20 -4.69 -5.13 -16.60
CA ALA A 20 -5.58 -6.02 -15.85
C ALA A 20 -7.06 -5.77 -16.15
N LEU A 21 -7.46 -4.52 -16.39
CA LEU A 21 -8.84 -4.15 -16.68
C LEU A 21 -9.14 -4.06 -18.19
N ASN A 22 -8.16 -4.32 -19.05
CA ASN A 22 -8.26 -4.16 -20.50
C ASN A 22 -8.86 -2.81 -20.90
N THR A 23 -8.32 -1.72 -20.33
CA THR A 23 -8.83 -0.36 -20.49
C THR A 23 -7.71 0.61 -20.86
N THR A 24 -8.08 1.66 -21.60
CA THR A 24 -7.21 2.82 -21.88
C THR A 24 -7.58 4.03 -21.02
N ALA A 25 -8.66 3.94 -20.24
CA ALA A 25 -9.06 5.02 -19.34
C ALA A 25 -8.03 5.17 -18.21
N PRO A 26 -7.69 6.41 -17.82
CA PRO A 26 -6.83 6.62 -16.67
C PRO A 26 -7.50 6.09 -15.39
N PRO A 27 -6.72 5.66 -14.39
CA PRO A 27 -7.26 5.32 -13.08
C PRO A 27 -8.01 6.50 -12.47
N ASP A 28 -9.09 6.21 -11.73
CA ASP A 28 -9.87 7.24 -11.06
C ASP A 28 -9.01 7.99 -10.02
N PRO A 29 -8.75 9.29 -10.20
CA PRO A 29 -7.92 10.05 -9.27
C PRO A 29 -8.55 10.09 -7.87
N GLN A 30 -9.88 10.03 -7.73
CA GLN A 30 -10.50 10.03 -6.41
C GLN A 30 -10.22 8.75 -5.61
N ARG A 31 -9.87 7.66 -6.30
CA ARG A 31 -9.61 6.35 -5.67
C ARG A 31 -8.14 6.08 -5.42
N PHE A 32 -7.26 6.65 -6.23
CA PHE A 32 -5.83 6.27 -6.24
C PHE A 32 -4.88 7.46 -6.08
N HIS A 33 -5.38 8.66 -5.81
CA HIS A 33 -4.53 9.81 -5.53
C HIS A 33 -3.80 9.65 -4.19
N ASP A 34 -2.49 9.86 -4.22
CA ASP A 34 -1.63 9.96 -3.03
C ASP A 34 -1.32 11.44 -2.77
N SER A 35 -1.67 11.93 -1.58
CA SER A 35 -1.38 13.29 -1.12
C SER A 35 -0.24 13.32 -0.10
N GLY A 36 0.47 12.20 0.11
CA GLY A 36 1.54 12.08 1.11
C GLY A 36 1.01 11.83 2.53
N GLU A 37 -0.28 11.51 2.69
CA GLU A 37 -0.93 11.26 3.97
C GLU A 37 -0.39 10.01 4.69
N LEU A 38 0.15 9.04 3.93
CA LEU A 38 0.69 7.80 4.48
C LEU A 38 1.79 8.08 5.52
N LEU A 39 2.77 8.93 5.18
CA LEU A 39 3.91 9.20 6.06
C LEU A 39 3.47 9.97 7.30
N LEU A 40 2.55 10.92 7.14
CA LEU A 40 1.99 11.65 8.26
C LEU A 40 1.27 10.70 9.23
N SER A 41 0.43 9.80 8.71
CA SER A 41 -0.29 8.80 9.50
C SER A 41 0.66 7.85 10.23
N ILE A 42 1.70 7.35 9.56
CA ILE A 42 2.73 6.49 10.16
C ILE A 42 3.46 7.23 11.29
N ALA A 43 3.84 8.49 11.08
CA ALA A 43 4.48 9.31 12.10
C ALA A 43 3.56 9.52 13.31
N SER A 44 2.27 9.79 13.08
CA SER A 44 1.28 9.91 14.14
C SER A 44 1.10 8.62 14.94
N VAL A 45 1.01 7.46 14.27
CA VAL A 45 0.94 6.16 14.96
C VAL A 45 2.19 5.92 15.81
N ALA A 46 3.38 6.23 15.27
CA ALA A 46 4.61 6.05 16.03
C ALA A 46 4.69 6.96 17.27
N ALA A 47 4.17 8.19 17.19
CA ALA A 47 4.19 9.15 18.29
C ALA A 47 3.09 8.89 19.34
N LEU A 48 1.89 8.51 18.90
CA LEU A 48 0.69 8.44 19.75
C LEU A 48 0.34 7.01 20.19
N ALA A 49 0.84 5.99 19.49
CA ALA A 49 0.61 4.58 19.81
C ALA A 49 1.95 3.83 19.96
N PRO A 50 2.79 4.17 20.96
CA PRO A 50 4.14 3.61 21.09
C PRO A 50 4.18 2.09 21.26
N TRP A 51 3.08 1.47 21.71
CA TRP A 51 2.91 0.03 21.83
C TRP A 51 2.87 -0.70 20.47
N VAL A 52 2.68 0.02 19.36
CA VAL A 52 2.75 -0.56 18.02
C VAL A 52 4.21 -0.87 17.69
N ARG A 53 4.50 -2.16 17.58
CA ARG A 53 5.85 -2.69 17.27
C ARG A 53 6.10 -2.89 15.78
N THR A 54 5.04 -3.16 15.02
CA THR A 54 5.13 -3.42 13.58
C THR A 54 4.02 -2.66 12.84
N ILE A 55 4.43 -1.95 11.79
CA ILE A 55 3.57 -1.22 10.88
C ILE A 55 3.76 -1.83 9.49
N TRP A 56 2.73 -2.50 8.99
CA TRP A 56 2.71 -3.07 7.66
C TRP A 56 2.17 -2.05 6.66
N VAL A 57 2.79 -2.00 5.48
CA VAL A 57 2.29 -1.25 4.33
C VAL A 57 2.11 -2.26 3.20
N ALA A 58 0.86 -2.63 2.94
CA ALA A 58 0.46 -3.45 1.81
C ALA A 58 0.35 -2.56 0.56
N THR A 59 1.17 -2.84 -0.45
CA THR A 59 1.26 -2.02 -1.67
C THR A 59 0.95 -2.82 -2.93
N ALA A 60 1.07 -2.18 -4.09
CA ALA A 60 0.97 -2.78 -5.42
C ALA A 60 2.31 -2.66 -6.19
N ASN A 61 3.37 -3.24 -5.60
CA ASN A 61 4.76 -3.27 -6.09
C ASN A 61 5.41 -1.88 -6.10
N GLN A 62 4.97 -1.04 -5.17
CA GLN A 62 5.43 0.33 -4.99
C GLN A 62 6.13 0.45 -3.65
N PRO A 63 7.38 0.93 -3.60
CA PRO A 63 8.03 1.28 -2.35
C PRO A 63 7.57 2.69 -1.91
N PRO A 64 6.98 2.86 -0.71
CA PRO A 64 6.68 4.19 -0.20
C PRO A 64 7.97 4.97 0.11
N ASP A 65 7.98 6.28 -0.15
CA ASP A 65 9.12 7.15 0.19
C ASP A 65 9.18 7.40 1.71
N THR A 66 9.98 6.63 2.43
CA THR A 66 10.07 6.72 3.90
C THR A 66 11.11 7.73 4.41
N ARG A 67 11.70 8.56 3.54
CA ARG A 67 12.82 9.46 3.91
C ARG A 67 12.49 10.45 5.03
N LEU A 68 11.22 10.84 5.15
CA LEU A 68 10.73 11.79 6.16
C LEU A 68 10.44 11.14 7.53
N LEU A 69 10.52 9.82 7.63
CA LEU A 69 10.29 9.09 8.88
C LEU A 69 11.60 8.95 9.66
N ALA A 70 11.53 9.12 10.99
CA ALA A 70 12.68 8.87 11.86
C ALA A 70 13.15 7.41 11.78
N GLU A 71 14.44 7.17 12.02
CA GLU A 71 15.05 5.84 11.89
C GLU A 71 14.34 4.77 12.75
N GLY A 72 14.02 5.09 14.00
CA GLY A 72 13.28 4.20 14.89
C GLY A 72 11.87 3.86 14.39
N VAL A 73 11.25 4.73 13.58
CA VAL A 73 9.97 4.47 12.93
C VAL A 73 10.17 3.56 11.71
N ARG A 74 11.18 3.85 10.88
CA ARG A 74 11.54 3.00 9.73
C ARG A 74 11.87 1.56 10.15
N ALA A 75 12.51 1.38 11.31
CA ALA A 75 12.79 0.05 11.86
C ALA A 75 11.52 -0.79 12.15
N LYS A 76 10.38 -0.13 12.40
CA LYS A 76 9.07 -0.79 12.63
C LYS A 76 8.30 -1.07 11.33
N LEU A 77 8.72 -0.49 10.20
CA LEU A 77 8.02 -0.62 8.93
C LEU A 77 8.34 -1.94 8.24
N ARG A 78 7.32 -2.54 7.68
CA ARG A 78 7.43 -3.69 6.79
C ARG A 78 6.55 -3.43 5.57
N VAL A 79 7.17 -3.41 4.39
CA VAL A 79 6.45 -3.25 3.13
C VAL A 79 6.21 -4.63 2.55
N VAL A 80 4.98 -4.90 2.14
CA VAL A 80 4.58 -6.17 1.54
C VAL A 80 3.78 -5.89 0.28
N HIS A 81 4.10 -6.61 -0.80
CA HIS A 81 3.29 -6.56 -2.01
C HIS A 81 2.05 -7.45 -1.83
N HIS A 82 0.87 -7.01 -2.28
CA HIS A 82 -0.34 -7.78 -2.06
C HIS A 82 -0.34 -9.16 -2.75
N ASP A 83 0.43 -9.35 -3.82
CA ASP A 83 0.59 -10.68 -4.43
C ASP A 83 1.35 -11.69 -3.55
N ALA A 84 2.07 -11.21 -2.52
CA ALA A 84 2.85 -12.07 -1.64
C ALA A 84 1.97 -12.81 -0.62
N PHE A 85 0.74 -12.33 -0.39
CA PHE A 85 -0.19 -12.92 0.58
C PHE A 85 -1.58 -13.25 0.01
N ILE A 86 -1.96 -12.69 -1.15
CA ILE A 86 -3.22 -13.04 -1.82
C ILE A 86 -3.03 -14.30 -2.68
N PRO A 87 -3.90 -15.31 -2.60
CA PRO A 87 -3.83 -16.48 -3.48
C PRO A 87 -3.85 -16.10 -4.97
N ALA A 88 -3.01 -16.77 -5.77
CA ALA A 88 -2.83 -16.45 -7.19
C ALA A 88 -4.12 -16.49 -8.03
N ALA A 89 -5.12 -17.27 -7.63
CA ALA A 89 -6.43 -17.33 -8.29
C ALA A 89 -7.23 -16.01 -8.23
N TYR A 90 -6.86 -15.09 -7.32
CA TYR A 90 -7.50 -13.78 -7.15
C TYR A 90 -6.64 -12.63 -7.67
N LEU A 91 -5.55 -12.92 -8.38
CA LEU A 91 -4.60 -11.94 -8.91
C LEU A 91 -4.67 -11.87 -10.45
N PRO A 92 -4.31 -10.72 -11.05
CA PRO A 92 -4.03 -9.43 -10.41
C PRO A 92 -5.32 -8.76 -9.89
N THR A 93 -5.24 -8.02 -8.78
CA THR A 93 -6.39 -7.26 -8.24
C THR A 93 -6.01 -5.82 -7.93
N PHE A 94 -6.94 -4.91 -8.22
CA PHE A 94 -6.85 -3.48 -7.89
C PHE A 94 -8.06 -3.05 -7.04
N ASN A 95 -8.78 -4.03 -6.49
CA ASN A 95 -9.94 -3.82 -5.64
C ASN A 95 -9.50 -3.85 -4.16
N SER A 96 -9.67 -2.73 -3.46
CA SER A 96 -9.30 -2.62 -2.04
C SER A 96 -10.03 -3.64 -1.17
N HIS A 97 -11.30 -3.94 -1.42
CA HIS A 97 -12.03 -4.96 -0.65
C HIS A 97 -11.42 -6.35 -0.79
N ALA A 98 -10.96 -6.71 -1.99
CA ALA A 98 -10.28 -7.99 -2.20
C ALA A 98 -8.95 -8.04 -1.44
N ILE A 99 -8.21 -6.93 -1.40
CA ILE A 99 -6.93 -6.82 -0.67
C ILE A 99 -7.19 -6.87 0.85
N GLU A 100 -8.14 -6.08 1.35
CA GLU A 100 -8.54 -5.97 2.74
C GLU A 100 -9.00 -7.31 3.34
N ALA A 101 -9.75 -8.09 2.56
CA ALA A 101 -10.21 -9.42 2.95
C ALA A 101 -9.05 -10.40 3.25
N HIS A 102 -7.85 -10.16 2.69
CA HIS A 102 -6.69 -11.04 2.83
C HIS A 102 -5.58 -10.48 3.72
N LEU A 103 -5.75 -9.31 4.37
CA LEU A 103 -4.70 -8.71 5.21
C LEU A 103 -4.28 -9.59 6.39
N HIS A 104 -5.15 -10.51 6.83
CA HIS A 104 -4.86 -11.49 7.86
C HIS A 104 -3.81 -12.54 7.45
N LEU A 105 -3.45 -12.61 6.16
CA LEU A 105 -2.42 -13.48 5.61
C LEU A 105 -1.05 -12.80 5.52
N ILE A 106 -0.94 -11.52 5.90
CA ILE A 106 0.35 -10.83 5.98
C ILE A 106 1.22 -11.52 7.06
N PRO A 107 2.47 -11.91 6.75
CA PRO A 107 3.36 -12.63 7.67
C PRO A 107 3.64 -11.96 9.02
#